data_AF-A0A645J8C9-F1
#
_entry.id   AF-A0A645J8C9-F1
#
_cell.length_a   1.000
_cell.length_b   1.000
_cell.length_c   1.000
_cell.angle_alpha   90.00
_cell.angle_beta   90.00
_cell.angle_gamma   90.00
#
_symmetry.space_group_name_H-M   'P 1'
#
loop_
_entity.id
_entity.type
_entity.pdbx_description
1 polymer ?
#
loop_
_entity_poly.entity_id
_entity_poly.type
_entity_poly.pdbx_seq_one_letter_code
_entity_poly.pdbx_strand_id
1 'polypeptide(L)'
;MDAGLINKVDLLKVGHHGAKTSSDEKFLEVARPEISVISCGENNSYGHPSPEVIQRLAAIGSHIFRSDTSGTLHFETDGEKIWLKEQKNQILNAFL
;
A
#
# COMPACT_ATOMS: atom_id res chain seq x y z
N MET A 1 -2.93 16.81 -14.57
CA MET A 1 -1.97 17.14 -13.50
C MET A 1 -0.75 17.64 -14.22
N ASP A 2 -0.55 18.95 -14.24
CA ASP A 2 0.65 19.59 -14.80
C ASP A 2 1.24 20.49 -13.73
N ALA A 3 2.31 19.98 -13.12
CA ALA A 3 3.35 20.66 -12.37
C ALA A 3 4.24 19.51 -11.91
N GLY A 4 5.49 19.41 -12.37
CA GLY A 4 6.44 18.33 -12.05
C GLY A 4 6.85 18.23 -10.59
N LEU A 5 5.88 18.18 -9.67
CA LEU A 5 6.00 18.06 -8.22
C LEU A 5 6.05 16.60 -7.79
N ILE A 6 5.47 15.69 -8.58
CA ILE A 6 5.48 14.24 -8.34
C ILE A 6 5.93 13.56 -9.62
N ASN A 7 6.99 12.75 -9.49
CA ASN A 7 7.51 11.87 -10.53
C ASN A 7 7.27 10.42 -10.11
N LYS A 8 7.89 9.46 -10.81
CA LYS A 8 7.96 8.08 -10.36
C LYS A 8 8.42 8.01 -8.89
N VAL A 9 7.72 7.23 -8.08
CA VAL A 9 8.07 6.96 -6.68
C VAL A 9 8.34 5.47 -6.47
N ASP A 10 9.16 5.13 -5.48
CA ASP A 10 9.43 3.72 -5.16
C ASP A 10 8.32 3.14 -4.26
N LEU A 11 7.82 3.93 -3.31
CA LEU A 11 6.80 3.53 -2.35
C LEU A 11 5.71 4.58 -2.20
N LEU A 12 4.46 4.15 -2.35
CA LEU A 12 3.26 4.97 -2.14
C LEU A 12 2.46 4.44 -0.93
N LYS A 13 2.20 5.30 0.05
CA LYS A 13 1.08 5.08 0.99
C LYS A 13 -0.22 5.42 0.27
N VAL A 14 -1.07 4.43 0.05
CA VAL A 14 -2.32 4.60 -0.69
C VAL A 14 -3.28 5.52 0.07
N GLY A 15 -3.84 6.49 -0.64
CA GLY A 15 -4.74 7.48 -0.05
C GLY A 15 -6.03 6.86 0.47
N HIS A 16 -6.56 7.43 1.56
CA HIS A 16 -7.87 7.07 2.12
C HIS A 16 -8.07 5.56 2.27
N HIS A 17 -7.08 4.84 2.79
CA HIS A 17 -7.18 3.39 3.07
C HIS A 17 -7.53 2.52 1.84
N GLY A 18 -7.47 3.05 0.61
CA GLY A 18 -7.91 2.39 -0.61
C GLY A 18 -9.40 2.55 -0.94
N ALA A 19 -10.02 3.68 -0.59
CA ALA A 19 -11.36 4.03 -1.05
C ALA A 19 -11.49 4.07 -2.57
N LYS A 20 -12.68 3.76 -3.08
CA LYS A 20 -12.98 3.75 -4.53
C LYS A 20 -12.53 5.00 -5.28
N THR A 21 -12.64 6.17 -4.65
CA THR A 21 -12.30 7.47 -5.24
C THR A 21 -10.88 7.95 -4.94
N SER A 22 -10.09 7.19 -4.16
CA SER A 22 -8.72 7.57 -3.85
C SER A 22 -7.74 7.12 -4.93
N SER A 23 -6.52 7.70 -4.88
CA SER A 23 -5.39 7.40 -5.76
C SER A 23 -5.82 7.21 -7.22
N ASP A 24 -6.40 8.26 -7.81
CA ASP A 24 -6.96 8.21 -9.17
C ASP A 24 -5.94 7.73 -10.22
N GLU A 25 -6.45 7.27 -11.35
CA GLU A 25 -5.64 6.69 -12.42
C GLU A 25 -4.58 7.67 -12.95
N LYS A 26 -4.94 8.95 -13.15
CA LYS A 26 -4.01 9.97 -13.64
C LYS A 26 -2.85 10.19 -12.67
N PHE A 27 -3.13 10.20 -11.36
CA PHE A 27 -2.10 10.26 -10.34
C PHE A 27 -1.19 9.03 -10.37
N LEU A 28 -1.78 7.83 -10.46
CA LEU A 28 -1.03 6.57 -10.46
C LEU A 28 -0.19 6.37 -11.72
N GLU A 29 -0.62 6.88 -12.87
CA GLU A 29 0.16 6.88 -14.11
C GLU A 29 1.43 7.73 -13.99
N VAL A 30 1.35 8.87 -13.32
CA VAL A 30 2.50 9.76 -13.09
C VAL A 30 3.42 9.24 -11.99
N ALA A 31 2.84 8.87 -10.84
CA ALA A 31 3.61 8.41 -9.68
C ALA A 31 4.18 7.00 -9.87
N ARG A 32 3.48 6.15 -10.65
CA ARG A 32 3.84 4.76 -10.99
C ARG A 32 4.64 4.01 -9.91
N PRO A 33 4.09 3.86 -8.69
CA PRO A 33 4.78 3.27 -7.55
C PRO A 33 5.17 1.81 -7.79
N GLU A 34 6.40 1.44 -7.45
CA GLU A 34 6.81 0.03 -7.43
C GLU A 34 6.15 -0.74 -6.28
N ILE A 35 5.97 -0.07 -5.13
CA ILE A 35 5.35 -0.59 -3.92
C ILE A 35 4.17 0.31 -3.51
N SER A 36 3.01 -0.29 -3.23
CA SER A 36 1.83 0.40 -2.71
C SER A 36 1.39 -0.20 -1.37
N VAL A 37 1.31 0.64 -0.34
CA VAL A 37 0.94 0.24 1.02
C VAL A 37 -0.45 0.76 1.38
N ILE A 38 -1.37 -0.16 1.64
CA ILE A 38 -2.74 0.12 2.03
C ILE A 38 -2.86 -0.11 3.53
N SER A 39 -2.93 1.00 4.28
CA SER A 39 -3.30 0.94 5.69
C SER A 39 -4.81 0.75 5.81
N CYS A 40 -5.25 -0.42 6.26
CA CYS A 40 -6.65 -0.79 6.45
C CYS A 40 -6.75 -1.80 7.61
N GLY A 41 -7.94 -1.91 8.22
CA GLY A 41 -8.20 -2.82 9.33
C GLY A 41 -8.82 -4.14 8.86
N GLU A 42 -8.57 -5.21 9.60
CA GLU A 42 -9.28 -6.48 9.43
C GLU A 42 -10.78 -6.26 9.72
N ASN A 43 -11.67 -6.83 8.91
CA ASN A 43 -13.12 -6.64 8.99
C ASN A 43 -13.60 -5.18 8.87
N ASN A 44 -12.89 -4.36 8.09
CA ASN A 44 -13.25 -2.97 7.84
C ASN A 44 -14.65 -2.81 7.23
N SER A 45 -15.58 -2.25 8.01
CA SER A 45 -16.97 -2.01 7.60
C SER A 45 -17.15 -0.92 6.53
N TYR A 46 -16.14 -0.09 6.29
CA TYR A 46 -16.14 0.89 5.19
C TYR A 46 -15.94 0.26 3.81
N GLY A 47 -15.59 -1.04 3.74
CA GLY A 47 -15.34 -1.74 2.49
C GLY A 47 -14.04 -1.31 1.80
N HIS A 48 -13.01 -0.96 2.59
CA HIS A 48 -11.68 -0.64 2.07
C HIS A 48 -10.64 -1.70 2.44
N PRO A 49 -9.69 -2.01 1.55
CA PRO A 49 -9.55 -1.44 0.21
C PRO A 49 -10.64 -1.89 -0.77
N SER A 50 -11.10 -0.95 -1.60
CA SER A 50 -12.07 -1.23 -2.65
C SER A 50 -11.44 -2.06 -3.78
N PRO A 51 -12.20 -2.95 -4.44
CA PRO A 51 -11.71 -3.69 -5.61
C PRO A 51 -11.18 -2.77 -6.71
N GLU A 52 -11.79 -1.61 -6.92
CA GLU A 52 -11.38 -0.64 -7.94
C GLU A 52 -10.00 -0.04 -7.67
N VAL A 53 -9.61 0.18 -6.40
CA VAL A 53 -8.24 0.61 -6.08
C VAL A 53 -7.25 -0.53 -6.32
N ILE A 54 -7.57 -1.74 -5.87
CA ILE A 54 -6.69 -2.91 -6.05
C ILE A 54 -6.42 -3.15 -7.54
N GLN A 55 -7.45 -3.08 -8.38
CA GLN A 55 -7.33 -3.24 -9.83
C GLN A 55 -6.44 -2.17 -10.46
N ARG A 56 -6.62 -0.89 -10.10
CA ARG A 56 -5.78 0.21 -10.63
C ARG A 56 -4.31 0.04 -10.24
N LEU A 57 -4.03 -0.30 -9.00
CA LEU A 57 -2.66 -0.53 -8.53
C LEU A 57 -2.02 -1.75 -9.20
N ALA A 58 -2.78 -2.83 -9.40
CA ALA A 58 -2.31 -4.01 -10.11
C ALA A 58 -2.06 -3.73 -11.61
N ALA A 59 -2.91 -2.92 -12.26
CA ALA A 59 -2.80 -2.58 -13.67
C ALA A 59 -1.51 -1.82 -14.01
N ILE A 60 -0.99 -1.03 -13.07
CA ILE A 60 0.30 -0.34 -13.22
C ILE A 60 1.51 -1.18 -12.76
N GLY A 61 1.29 -2.43 -12.34
CA GLY A 61 2.34 -3.34 -11.91
C GLY A 61 2.88 -3.08 -10.49
N SER A 62 2.12 -2.40 -9.62
CA SER A 62 2.55 -2.11 -8.25
C SER A 62 2.44 -3.34 -7.35
N HIS A 63 3.44 -3.56 -6.49
CA HIS A 63 3.39 -4.58 -5.44
C HIS A 63 2.54 -4.07 -4.27
N ILE A 64 1.43 -4.74 -3.99
CA ILE A 64 0.44 -4.27 -3.01
C ILE A 64 0.67 -4.95 -1.66
N PHE A 65 0.87 -4.15 -0.61
CA PHE A 65 0.91 -4.59 0.78
C PHE A 65 -0.28 -4.03 1.54
N ARG A 66 -0.87 -4.83 2.44
CA ARG A 66 -2.02 -4.42 3.25
C ARG A 66 -1.82 -4.75 4.72
N SER A 67 -2.16 -3.81 5.61
CA SER A 67 -2.01 -4.02 7.06
C SER A 67 -3.07 -4.94 7.67
N ASP A 68 -4.21 -5.14 6.99
CA ASP A 68 -5.27 -6.03 7.47
C ASP A 68 -4.89 -7.52 7.33
N THR A 69 -4.06 -7.86 6.33
CA THR A 69 -3.56 -9.23 6.13
C THR A 69 -2.17 -9.47 6.71
N SER A 70 -1.35 -8.42 6.80
CA SER A 70 0.06 -8.54 7.18
C SER A 70 0.40 -7.91 8.54
N GLY A 71 -0.59 -7.33 9.22
CA GLY A 71 -0.37 -6.56 10.45
C GLY A 71 0.47 -5.30 10.21
N THR A 72 1.28 -4.91 11.19
CA THR A 72 2.19 -3.77 11.04
C THR A 72 3.25 -4.06 9.97
N LEU A 73 3.30 -3.19 8.96
CA LEU A 73 4.32 -3.19 7.91
C LEU A 73 5.41 -2.17 8.25
N HIS A 74 6.66 -2.60 8.36
CA HIS A 74 7.79 -1.73 8.65
C HIS A 74 8.77 -1.72 7.47
N PHE A 75 8.82 -0.58 6.78
CA PHE A 75 9.78 -0.33 5.71
C PHE A 75 10.92 0.53 6.23
N GLU A 76 12.15 0.12 5.96
CA GLU A 76 13.37 0.89 6.22
C GLU A 76 14.04 1.23 4.89
N THR A 77 14.71 2.37 4.82
CA THR A 77 15.46 2.80 3.64
C THR A 77 16.73 3.57 4.02
N ASP A 78 17.77 3.41 3.22
CA ASP A 78 19.00 4.22 3.27
C ASP A 78 19.02 5.33 2.19
N GLY A 79 17.94 5.45 1.40
CA GLY A 79 17.84 6.36 0.26
C GLY A 79 18.22 5.74 -1.10
N GLU A 80 18.81 4.55 -1.13
CA GLU A 80 19.09 3.78 -2.35
C GLU A 80 18.25 2.51 -2.43
N LYS A 81 17.96 1.89 -1.27
CA LYS A 81 17.23 0.63 -1.16
C LYS A 81 16.10 0.75 -0.15
N ILE A 82 15.08 -0.08 -0.33
CA ILE A 82 13.96 -0.23 0.60
C ILE A 82 13.92 -1.69 1.06
N TRP A 83 13.84 -1.90 2.37
CA TRP A 83 13.66 -3.21 2.98
C TRP A 83 12.35 -3.28 3.74
N LEU A 84 11.59 -4.34 3.49
CA LEU A 84 10.49 -4.73 4.37
C LEU A 84 11.07 -5.57 5.51
N LYS A 85 10.94 -5.08 6.75
CA LYS A 85 11.31 -5.85 7.95
C LYS A 85 10.18 -6.80 8.32
N GLU A 86 10.49 -8.08 8.37
CA GLU A 86 9.60 -9.07 8.99
C GLU A 86 9.50 -8.82 10.49
N GLN A 87 8.29 -8.87 11.03
CA GLN A 87 8.11 -8.88 12.48
C GLN A 87 8.54 -10.23 13.05
N LYS A 88 9.57 -10.24 13.89
CA LYS A 88 10.09 -11.46 14.53
C LYS A 88 9.21 -12.07 15.64
N ASN A 89 7.97 -11.63 15.84
CA ASN A 89 7.12 -12.16 16.92
C ASN A 89 5.67 -12.42 16.47
N GLN A 90 5.39 -13.65 16.06
CA GLN A 90 4.14 -14.31 16.42
C GLN A 90 4.48 -15.46 17.35
N ILE A 91 4.51 -15.21 18.66
CA ILE A 91 4.31 -16.31 19.61
C ILE A 91 2.84 -16.69 19.48
N LEU A 92 2.56 -17.81 18.81
CA LEU A 92 1.26 -18.46 18.91
C LEU A 92 1.13 -18.97 20.35
N ASN A 93 0.52 -18.18 21.23
CA ASN A 93 -0.12 -18.74 22.41
C ASN A 93 -1.46 -19.33 21.95
N ALA A 94 -1.41 -20.56 21.43
CA ALA A 94 -2.60 -21.38 21.33
C ALA A 94 -2.90 -21.92 22.74
N PHE A 95 -3.87 -21.31 23.40
CA PHE A 95 -4.57 -21.95 24.52
C PHE A 95 -5.25 -23.21 23.99
N LEU A 96 -4.90 -24.36 24.58
CA LEU A 96 -5.77 -25.53 24.73
C LEU A 96 -6.01 -25.72 26.23
#